data_AF-A0A930Z4B2-F1
#
_entry.id   AF-A0A930Z4B2-F1
#
_cell.length_a   1.000
_cell.length_b   1.000
_cell.length_c   1.000
_cell.angle_alpha   90.00
_cell.angle_beta   90.00
_cell.angle_gamma   90.00
#
_symmetry.space_group_name_H-M   'P 1'
#
loop_
_entity.id
_entity.type
_entity.pdbx_description
1 polymer ?
#
loop_
_entity_poly.entity_id
_entity_poly.type
_entity_poly.pdbx_seq_one_letter_code
_entity_poly.pdbx_strand_id
1 'polypeptide(L)'
;MVGSAFGTHQECLDRLLILGRTHLEQVLAEDLTHYNDHRPHRSLDEQAPRTMGVPPHPIDKPDPARLRRKAVLGGLIHEYRLAA
;
A
#
# COMPACT_ATOMS: atom_id res chain seq x y z
N MET A 1 17.00 2.46 -15.12
CA MET A 1 15.68 3.05 -14.82
C MET A 1 15.43 2.83 -13.35
N VAL A 2 15.61 3.87 -12.53
CA VAL A 2 15.64 3.77 -11.07
C VAL A 2 14.21 3.53 -10.59
N GLY A 3 13.82 2.26 -10.53
CA GLY A 3 12.60 1.86 -9.84
C GLY A 3 12.87 2.08 -8.36
N SER A 4 12.36 3.19 -7.84
CA SER A 4 12.38 3.52 -6.42
C SER A 4 11.83 2.33 -5.62
N ALA A 5 12.74 1.53 -5.09
CA ALA A 5 12.45 0.72 -3.92
C ALA A 5 12.28 1.72 -2.78
N PHE A 6 11.06 2.21 -2.61
CA PHE A 6 10.64 3.15 -1.57
C PHE A 6 10.75 2.46 -0.18
N GLY A 7 11.98 2.20 0.25
CA GLY A 7 12.28 1.36 1.40
C GLY A 7 11.96 2.08 2.70
N THR A 8 11.25 1.35 3.57
CA THR A 8 11.17 1.53 5.03
C THR A 8 10.42 2.75 5.57
N HIS A 9 9.93 2.61 6.81
CA HIS A 9 9.20 3.61 7.61
C HIS A 9 9.72 5.05 7.47
N GLN A 10 11.01 5.21 7.21
CA GLN A 10 11.68 6.49 7.05
C GLN A 10 11.07 7.35 5.94
N GLU A 11 10.68 6.77 4.80
CA GLU A 11 10.08 7.58 3.72
C GLU A 11 8.65 8.06 4.03
N CYS A 12 7.89 7.29 4.80
CA CYS A 12 6.60 7.72 5.33
C CYS A 12 6.81 8.88 6.31
N LEU A 13 7.84 8.80 7.16
CA LEU A 13 8.21 9.85 8.12
C LEU A 13 8.85 11.08 7.45
N ASP A 14 9.47 10.93 6.28
CA ASP A 14 10.03 12.04 5.51
C ASP A 14 8.94 12.93 4.87
N ARG A 15 7.72 12.38 4.69
CA ARG A 15 6.62 13.05 3.99
C ARG A 15 5.41 13.35 4.86
N LEU A 16 5.36 12.83 6.09
CA LEU A 16 4.27 13.05 7.04
C LEU A 16 4.77 13.74 8.30
N LEU A 17 4.13 14.86 8.65
CA LEU A 17 4.35 15.50 9.94
C LEU A 17 3.71 14.67 11.06
N ILE A 18 4.54 14.16 11.96
CA ILE A 18 4.07 13.39 13.12
C ILE A 18 3.63 14.36 14.21
N LEU A 19 2.30 14.53 14.34
CA LEU A 19 1.67 15.41 15.32
C LEU A 19 1.75 14.91 16.78
N GLY A 20 2.19 13.67 16.99
CA GLY A 20 2.34 13.07 18.31
C GLY A 20 2.39 11.55 18.27
N ARG A 21 2.49 10.92 19.45
CA ARG A 21 2.63 9.46 19.59
C ARG A 21 1.46 8.69 18.99
N THR A 22 0.22 9.06 19.30
CA THR A 22 -0.97 8.38 18.78
C THR A 22 -1.01 8.45 17.25
N HIS A 23 -0.66 9.60 16.67
CA HIS A 23 -0.58 9.76 15.22
C HIS A 23 0.53 8.89 14.62
N LEU A 24 1.70 8.82 15.27
CA LEU A 24 2.78 7.92 14.84
C LEU A 24 2.36 6.45 14.85
N GLU A 25 1.71 6.00 15.92
CA GLU A 25 1.23 4.61 16.04
C GLU A 25 0.21 4.27 14.94
N GLN A 26 -0.68 5.21 14.60
CA GLN A 26 -1.61 5.06 13.48
C GLN A 26 -0.89 4.97 12.13
N VAL A 27 0.04 5.89 11.86
CA VAL A 27 0.82 5.89 10.61
C VAL A 27 1.62 4.59 10.46
N LEU A 28 2.29 4.13 11.52
CA LEU A 28 3.05 2.88 11.49
C LEU A 28 2.15 1.65 11.30
N ALA A 29 0.97 1.63 11.92
CA ALA A 29 0.01 0.53 11.73
C ALA A 29 -0.51 0.48 10.28
N GLU A 30 -0.79 1.64 9.68
CA GLU A 30 -1.18 1.74 8.27
C GLU A 30 -0.03 1.31 7.35
N ASP A 31 1.21 1.75 7.66
CA ASP A 31 2.41 1.40 6.88
C ASP A 31 2.66 -0.10 6.88
N LEU A 32 2.61 -0.73 8.06
CA LEU A 32 2.78 -2.18 8.20
C LEU A 32 1.68 -2.96 7.48
N THR A 33 0.44 -2.48 7.54
CA THR A 33 -0.67 -3.11 6.83
C THR A 33 -0.46 -3.00 5.32
N HIS A 34 -0.10 -1.81 4.83
CA HIS A 34 0.17 -1.60 3.41
C HIS A 34 1.34 -2.46 2.91
N TYR A 35 2.46 -2.48 3.65
CA TYR A 35 3.66 -3.25 3.33
C TYR A 35 3.36 -4.74 3.18
N ASN A 36 2.58 -5.30 4.11
CA ASN A 36 2.30 -6.73 4.19
C ASN A 36 1.19 -7.19 3.24
N ASP A 37 0.20 -6.34 2.97
CA ASP A 37 -1.02 -6.77 2.29
C ASP A 37 -1.14 -6.26 0.85
N HIS A 38 -0.53 -5.10 0.54
CA HIS A 38 -0.80 -4.41 -0.72
C HIS A 38 0.46 -4.04 -1.50
N ARG A 39 1.60 -3.89 -0.82
CA ARG A 39 2.81 -3.42 -1.46
C ARG A 39 3.42 -4.52 -2.34
N PRO A 40 3.65 -4.26 -3.64
CA PRO A 40 4.35 -5.20 -4.50
C PRO A 40 5.84 -5.22 -4.13
N HIS A 41 6.38 -6.41 -3.85
CA HIS A 41 7.81 -6.59 -3.58
C HIS A 41 8.49 -7.27 -4.75
N ARG A 42 9.52 -6.64 -5.29
CA ARG A 42 10.27 -7.19 -6.44
C ARG A 42 10.90 -8.56 -6.14
N SER A 43 11.32 -8.79 -4.90
CA SER A 43 11.86 -10.09 -4.46
C SER A 43 10.80 -11.19 -4.34
N LEU A 44 9.51 -10.83 -4.41
CA LEU A 44 8.37 -11.75 -4.34
C LEU A 44 7.56 -11.73 -5.65
N ASP A 45 8.23 -11.49 -6.79
CA ASP A 45 7.57 -11.39 -8.11
C ASP A 45 6.40 -10.40 -8.13
N GLU A 46 6.61 -9.23 -7.51
CA GLU A 46 5.62 -8.15 -7.37
C GLU A 46 4.40 -8.50 -6.49
N GLN A 47 4.47 -9.59 -5.73
CA GLN A 47 3.44 -9.95 -4.75
C GLN A 47 3.70 -9.28 -3.41
N ALA A 48 2.62 -9.06 -2.64
CA ALA A 48 2.72 -8.69 -1.24
C ALA A 48 3.03 -9.94 -0.39
N PRO A 49 3.68 -9.80 0.78
CA PRO A 49 4.06 -10.94 1.61
C PRO A 49 2.86 -11.79 2.05
N ARG A 50 1.72 -11.17 2.35
CA ARG A 50 0.49 -11.91 2.72
C ARG A 50 -0.26 -12.51 1.55
N THR A 51 0.01 -12.07 0.33
CA THR A 51 -0.59 -12.63 -0.90
C THR A 51 0.38 -13.55 -1.63
N MET A 52 1.53 -13.86 -1.03
CA MET A 52 2.54 -14.70 -1.66
C MET A 52 1.95 -16.08 -1.99
N GLY A 53 2.06 -16.50 -3.26
CA GLY A 53 1.51 -17.76 -3.75
C GLY A 53 0.01 -17.72 -4.08
N VAL A 54 -0.66 -16.59 -3.88
CA VAL A 54 -2.02 -16.35 -4.38
C VAL A 54 -1.91 -15.51 -5.65
N PRO A 55 -2.15 -16.10 -6.84
CA PRO A 55 -2.08 -15.32 -8.07
C PRO A 55 -3.13 -14.20 -8.03
N PRO A 56 -2.77 -12.97 -8.44
CA PRO A 56 -3.74 -11.88 -8.51
C PRO A 56 -4.88 -12.28 -9.46
N HIS A 57 -6.11 -11.98 -9.08
CA HIS A 57 -7.25 -12.24 -9.95
C HIS A 57 -7.13 -11.34 -11.19
N PRO A 58 -7.07 -11.90 -12.41
CA PRO A 58 -6.98 -11.09 -13.61
C PRO A 58 -8.21 -10.21 -13.74
N ILE A 59 -8.00 -8.90 -13.94
CA ILE A 59 -9.07 -7.93 -14.17
C ILE A 59 -9.00 -7.53 -15.64
N ASP A 60 -9.79 -8.18 -16.49
CA ASP A 60 -9.77 -7.92 -17.94
C ASP A 60 -10.40 -6.57 -18.30
N LYS A 61 -11.49 -6.19 -17.60
CA LYS A 61 -12.20 -4.91 -17.78
C LYS A 61 -12.77 -4.44 -16.44
N PRO A 62 -12.09 -3.52 -15.73
CA PRO A 62 -12.63 -2.97 -14.49
C PRO A 62 -13.85 -2.10 -14.80
N ASP A 63 -14.98 -2.36 -14.13
CA ASP A 63 -16.11 -1.43 -14.11
C ASP A 63 -15.73 -0.22 -13.22
N PRO A 64 -15.62 1.00 -13.77
CA PRO A 64 -15.28 2.18 -12.98
C PRO A 64 -16.28 2.45 -11.86
N ALA A 65 -17.55 2.03 -12.00
CA ALA A 65 -18.56 2.18 -10.95
C ALA A 65 -18.26 1.31 -9.72
N ARG A 66 -17.48 0.25 -9.90
CA ARG A 66 -17.04 -0.67 -8.83
C ARG A 66 -15.65 -0.33 -8.29
N LEU A 67 -14.90 0.57 -8.94
CA LEU A 67 -13.59 0.97 -8.49
C LEU A 67 -13.70 1.83 -7.22
N ARG A 68 -13.11 1.36 -6.13
CA ARG A 68 -13.04 2.06 -4.86
C ARG A 68 -11.60 2.44 -4.57
N ARG A 69 -11.39 3.73 -4.34
CA ARG A 69 -10.13 4.30 -3.90
C ARG A 69 -10.16 4.47 -2.38
N LYS A 70 -9.11 4.00 -1.72
CA LYS A 70 -8.85 4.22 -0.30
C LYS A 70 -7.55 5.02 -0.16
N ALA A 71 -7.61 6.15 0.52
CA ALA A 71 -6.42 6.88 0.92
C ALA A 71 -5.84 6.21 2.18
N VAL A 72 -4.53 5.97 2.20
CA VAL A 72 -3.78 5.45 3.35
C VAL A 72 -2.55 6.33 3.59
N LEU A 73 -1.95 6.22 4.78
CA LEU A 73 -0.78 7.00 5.19
C LEU A 73 -1.02 8.50 5.06
N GLY A 74 -2.12 8.98 5.66
CA GLY A 74 -2.52 10.40 5.59
C GLY A 74 -2.85 10.88 4.16
N GLY A 75 -3.08 9.96 3.23
CA GLY A 75 -3.35 10.26 1.82
C GLY A 75 -2.12 10.27 0.92
N LEU A 76 -0.96 9.89 1.44
CA LEU A 76 0.26 9.74 0.64
C LEU A 76 0.14 8.62 -0.40
N ILE A 77 -0.61 7.57 -0.06
CA ILE A 77 -0.83 6.42 -0.93
C ILE A 77 -2.33 6.25 -1.20
N HIS A 78 -2.65 5.82 -2.42
CA HIS A 78 -4.00 5.50 -2.84
C HIS A 78 -4.07 4.04 -3.26
N GLU A 79 -4.79 3.24 -2.47
CA GLU A 79 -5.11 1.85 -2.79
C GLU A 79 -6.39 1.81 -3.61
N TYR A 80 -6.42 0.92 -4.61
CA TYR A 80 -7.57 0.74 -5.49
C TYR A 80 -8.05 -0.70 -5.40
N ARG A 81 -9.35 -0.89 -5.21
CA ARG A 81 -10.00 -2.21 -5.15
C ARG A 81 -11.30 -2.20 -5.93
N LEU A 82 -11.64 -3.32 -6.56
CA LEU A 82 -12.99 -3.54 -7.10
C LEU A 82 -13.93 -4.00 -5.98
N ALA A 83 -15.02 -3.29 -5.76
CA ALA A 83 -16.11 -3.71 -4.88
C ALA A 83 -16.89 -4.87 -5.52
N ALA A 84 -17.39 -5.80 -4.70
CA ALA A 84 -18.22 -6.92 -5.12
C ALA A 84 -19.56 -6.46 -5.72
#